data_AF-A0A9X2RDC0-F1
#
_entry.id   AF-A0A9X2RDC0-F1
#
_cell.length_a   1.000
_cell.length_b   1.000
_cell.length_c   1.000
_cell.angle_alpha   90.00
_cell.angle_beta   90.00
_cell.angle_gamma   90.00
#
_symmetry.space_group_name_H-M   'P 1'
#
loop_
_entity.id
_entity.type
_entity.pdbx_description
1 polymer ?
#
loop_
_entity_poly.entity_id
_entity_poly.type
_entity_poly.pdbx_seq_one_letter_code
_entity_poly.pdbx_strand_id
1 'polypeptide(L)' 'MSLTPDDYDVLAFDCYGTLVDWADGISTALRPILRAHDVELDDEALFRHYGEFERDVESGSYVKYKEVLGRVLRRFGDR' A
#
# COMPACT_ATOMS: atom_id res chain seq x y z
N MET A 1 -32.40 -9.53 -7.29
CA MET A 1 -32.17 -10.38 -6.11
C MET A 1 -31.51 -9.48 -5.07
N SER A 2 -32.15 -9.25 -3.93
CA SER A 2 -31.59 -8.42 -2.85
C SER A 2 -30.67 -9.29 -1.98
N LEU A 3 -29.54 -8.74 -1.55
CA LEU A 3 -28.65 -9.36 -0.57
C LEU A 3 -28.99 -8.78 0.79
N THR A 4 -29.64 -9.55 1.66
CA THR A 4 -29.92 -9.14 3.04
C THR A 4 -28.81 -9.70 3.94
N PRO A 5 -28.12 -8.89 4.75
CA PRO A 5 -27.04 -9.39 5.61
C PRO A 5 -27.49 -10.51 6.55
N ASP A 6 -28.74 -10.45 7.02
CA ASP A 6 -29.34 -11.45 7.91
C ASP A 6 -29.53 -12.84 7.26
N ASP A 7 -29.40 -12.94 5.93
CA ASP A 7 -29.46 -14.21 5.19
C ASP A 7 -28.14 -15.00 5.25
N TYR A 8 -27.09 -14.48 5.93
CA TYR A 8 -25.75 -15.05 5.93
C TYR A 8 -25.15 -15.16 7.35
N ASP A 9 -24.51 -16.30 7.65
CA ASP A 9 -23.84 -16.53 8.93
C ASP A 9 -22.47 -15.84 9.04
N VAL A 10 -21.80 -15.57 7.90
CA VAL A 10 -20.45 -15.00 7.84
C VAL A 10 -20.34 -13.95 6.74
N LEU A 11 -19.77 -12.79 7.09
CA LEU A 11 -19.35 -11.77 6.16
C LEU A 11 -17.82 -11.65 6.19
N ALA A 12 -17.18 -11.88 5.05
CA ALA A 12 -15.74 -11.72 4.89
C ALA A 12 -15.46 -10.47 4.05
N PHE A 13 -14.62 -9.59 4.56
CA PHE A 13 -14.22 -8.36 3.89
C PHE A 13 -12.76 -8.41 3.53
N ASP A 14 -12.44 -7.86 2.37
CA ASP A 14 -11.09 -7.37 2.12
C ASP A 14 -10.76 -6.24 3.12
N CYS A 15 -9.47 -6.01 3.38
CA CYS A 15 -9.03 -5.05 4.39
C CYS A 15 -8.65 -3.70 3.76
N TYR A 16 -7.65 -3.68 2.87
CA TYR A 16 -7.05 -2.45 2.38
C TYR A 16 -7.82 -1.90 1.18
N GLY A 17 -8.53 -0.79 1.39
CA GLY A 17 -9.39 -0.15 0.39
C GLY A 17 -10.88 -0.43 0.63
N THR A 18 -11.18 -1.43 1.46
CA THR A 18 -12.53 -1.72 1.94
C THR A 18 -12.74 -1.22 3.38
N LEU A 19 -11.84 -1.59 4.29
CA LEU A 19 -11.90 -1.23 5.72
C LEU A 19 -10.88 -0.16 6.11
N VAL A 20 -9.69 -0.20 5.50
CA VAL A 20 -8.57 0.70 5.79
C VAL A 20 -8.28 1.57 4.57
N ASP A 21 -8.20 2.89 4.76
CA ASP A 21 -7.66 3.81 3.76
C ASP A 21 -6.13 3.66 3.71
N TRP A 22 -5.68 2.78 2.83
CA TRP A 22 -4.25 2.52 2.65
C TRP A 22 -3.55 3.64 1.88
N ALA A 23 -4.26 4.38 1.01
CA ALA A 23 -3.67 5.43 0.20
C ALA A 23 -3.23 6.60 1.08
N ASP A 24 -4.13 7.07 1.96
CA ASP A 24 -3.80 8.10 2.95
C ASP A 24 -2.68 7.62 3.90
N GLY A 25 -2.78 6.38 4.39
CA GLY A 25 -1.78 5.81 5.30
C GLY A 25 -0.37 5.76 4.70
N ILE A 26 -0.23 5.30 3.45
CA ILE A 26 1.07 5.20 2.77
C ILE A 26 1.63 6.59 2.46
N SER A 27 0.83 7.47 1.87
CA SER A 27 1.30 8.81 1.49
C SER A 27 1.73 9.61 2.73
N THR A 28 0.95 9.56 3.81
CA THR A 28 1.28 10.21 5.10
C THR A 28 2.56 9.66 5.72
N ALA A 29 2.80 8.35 5.62
CA ALA A 29 4.02 7.74 6.16
C ALA A 29 5.28 8.06 5.34
N LEU A 30 5.16 8.10 4.00
CA LEU A 30 6.31 8.30 3.10
C LEU A 30 6.71 9.77 2.96
N ARG A 31 5.75 10.70 2.95
CA ARG A 31 6.02 12.13 2.72
C ARG A 31 7.09 12.73 3.64
N PRO A 32 7.07 12.51 4.97
CA PRO A 32 8.11 13.03 5.86
C PRO A 32 9.50 12.51 5.53
N ILE A 33 9.60 11.23 5.10
CA ILE A 33 10.87 10.59 4.76
C ILE A 33 11.41 11.20 3.46
N LEU A 34 10.58 11.29 2.42
CA LEU A 34 10.97 11.85 1.13
C LEU A 34 11.41 13.32 1.27
N ARG A 35 10.66 14.12 2.04
CA ARG A 35 11.00 15.52 2.34
C ARG A 35 12.32 15.68 3.09
N ALA A 36 12.63 14.77 4.01
CA ALA A 36 13.91 14.77 4.72
C ALA A 36 15.12 14.53 3.79
N HIS A 37 14.86 14.06 2.57
CA HIS A 37 15.85 13.85 1.51
C HIS A 37 15.66 14.81 0.32
N ASP A 38 14.96 15.93 0.51
CA ASP A 38 14.69 16.94 -0.53
C ASP A 38 13.97 16.39 -1.78
N VAL A 39 13.22 15.29 -1.62
CA VAL A 39 12.40 14.68 -2.68
C VAL A 39 10.95 15.13 -2.54
N GLU A 40 10.46 15.87 -3.53
CA GLU A 40 9.04 16.23 -3.65
C GLU A 40 8.39 15.41 -4.77
N LEU A 41 7.40 14.61 -4.40
CA LEU A 41 6.56 13.84 -5.33
C LEU A 41 5.09 14.24 -5.13
N ASP A 42 4.37 14.37 -6.24
CA ASP A 42 2.91 14.37 -6.19
C ASP A 42 2.38 12.95 -5.90
N ASP A 43 1.10 12.86 -5.58
CA ASP A 43 0.48 11.58 -5.21
C ASP A 43 0.51 10.58 -6.38
N GLU A 44 0.30 11.05 -7.61
CA GLU A 44 0.32 10.20 -8.80
C GLU A 44 1.69 9.53 -8.98
N ALA A 45 2.77 10.30 -8.91
CA ALA A 45 4.13 9.78 -9.01
C ALA A 45 4.48 8.87 -7.83
N LEU A 46 4.10 9.25 -6.60
CA LEU A 46 4.33 8.47 -5.41
C LEU A 46 3.66 7.09 -5.51
N PHE A 47 2.38 7.03 -5.85
CA PHE A 47 1.65 5.76 -5.95
C PHE A 47 2.08 4.92 -7.16
N ARG A 48 2.44 5.55 -8.28
CA ARG A 48 3.03 4.85 -9.42
C ARG A 48 4.33 4.14 -9.03
N HIS A 49 5.25 4.85 -8.37
CA HIS A 49 6.50 4.24 -7.90
C HIS A 49 6.25 3.17 -6.83
N TYR A 50 5.36 3.44 -5.88
CA TYR A 50 4.99 2.48 -4.86
C TYR A 50 4.50 1.16 -5.47
N GLY A 51 3.53 1.23 -6.40
CA GLY A 51 2.98 0.04 -7.06
C GLY A 51 3.98 -0.70 -7.94
N GLU A 52 4.92 0.00 -8.59
CA GLU A 52 6.04 -0.65 -9.28
C GLU A 52 6.92 -1.43 -8.31
N PHE A 53 7.34 -0.80 -7.22
CA PHE A 53 8.23 -1.42 -6.23
C PHE A 53 7.58 -2.56 -5.47
N GLU A 54 6.31 -2.44 -5.11
CA GLU A 54 5.54 -3.47 -4.44
C GLU A 54 5.44 -4.72 -5.32
N ARG A 55 5.01 -4.56 -6.58
CA ARG A 55 4.93 -5.67 -7.55
C ARG A 55 6.26 -6.40 -7.70
N ASP A 56 7.36 -5.67 -7.78
CA ASP A 56 8.68 -6.28 -7.90
C ASP A 56 9.08 -7.05 -6.63
N VAL A 57 8.77 -6.52 -5.45
CA VAL A 57 9.05 -7.19 -4.16
C VAL A 57 8.20 -8.45 -4.00
N GLU A 58 6.96 -8.43 -4.48
CA GLU A 58 6.00 -9.54 -4.37
C GLU A 58 6.08 -10.56 -5.51
N SER A 59 6.87 -10.30 -6.55
CA SER A 59 6.99 -11.15 -7.75
C SER A 59 7.49 -12.59 -7.48
N GLY A 60 8.05 -12.87 -6.31
CA GLY A 60 8.68 -14.14 -5.96
C GLY A 60 7.92 -14.96 -4.91
N SER A 61 8.67 -15.57 -3.99
CA SER A 61 8.09 -16.27 -2.85
C SER A 61 7.35 -15.31 -1.91
N TYR A 62 6.34 -15.81 -1.19
CA TYR A 62 5.64 -15.05 -0.16
C TYR A 62 6.58 -14.27 0.77
N VAL A 63 6.26 -12.99 0.95
CA VAL A 63 6.95 -12.08 1.86
C VAL A 63 5.92 -11.55 2.85
N LYS A 64 6.30 -11.42 4.13
CA LYS A 64 5.40 -10.81 5.13
C LYS A 64 5.15 -9.36 4.75
N TYR A 65 3.91 -8.90 4.87
CA TYR A 65 3.52 -7.54 4.49
C TYR A 65 4.42 -6.44 5.10
N LYS A 66 4.78 -6.55 6.39
CA LYS A 66 5.72 -5.60 7.03
C LYS A 66 7.10 -5.53 6.36
N GLU A 67 7.56 -6.63 5.78
CA GLU A 67 8.80 -6.67 5.02
C GLU A 67 8.62 -6.08 3.62
N VAL A 68 7.45 -6.26 3.00
CA VAL A 68 7.10 -5.60 1.73
C VAL A 68 7.20 -4.08 1.91
N LEU A 69 6.53 -3.51 2.91
CA LEU A 69 6.58 -2.08 3.22
C LEU A 69 8.02 -1.55 3.38
N GLY A 70 8.84 -2.26 4.16
CA GLY A 70 10.23 -1.87 4.37
C GLY A 70 11.11 -2.02 3.13
N ARG A 71 10.85 -3.00 2.26
CA ARG A 71 11.59 -3.18 0.99
C ARG A 71 11.17 -2.12 -0.04
N VAL A 72 9.88 -1.81 -0.15
CA VAL A 72 9.36 -0.75 -1.02
C VAL A 72 9.97 0.60 -0.64
N LEU A 73 9.98 0.95 0.65
CA LEU A 73 10.62 2.18 1.11
C LEU A 73 12.10 2.27 0.72
N ARG A 74 12.87 1.17 0.84
CA ARG A 74 14.28 1.17 0.42
C ARG A 74 14.43 1.45 -1.08
N ARG A 75 13.54 0.91 -1.92
CA ARG A 75 13.57 1.16 -3.37
C ARG A 75 13.29 2.61 -3.75
N PHE A 76 12.58 3.38 -2.93
CA PHE A 76 12.50 4.82 -3.13
C PHE A 76 13.86 5.52 -2.99
N GLY A 77 14.75 5.01 -2.14
CA GLY A 77 16.11 5.55 -1.98
C GLY A 77 17.11 5.07 -3.03
N ASP A 78 16.80 3.98 -3.75
CA ASP A 78 17.63 3.45 -4.85
C ASP A 78 17.29 4.10 -6.21
N ARG A 79 16.20 4.87 -6.28
CA ARG A 79 15.74 5.60 -7.47
C ARG A 79 16.33 7.00 -7.51
#